data_AF-A0A0F9DL32-F1
#
_entry.id   AF-A0A0F9DL32-F1
#
_cell.length_a   1.000
_cell.length_b   1.000
_cell.length_c   1.000
_cell.angle_alpha   90.00
_cell.angle_beta   90.00
_cell.angle_gamma   90.00
#
_symmetry.space_group_name_H-M   'P 1'
#
loop_
_entity.id
_entity.type
_entity.pdbx_description
1 polymer ?
#
loop_
_entity_poly.entity_id
_entity_poly.type
_entity_poly.pdbx_seq_one_letter_code
_entity_poly.pdbx_strand_id
1 'polypeptide(L)' 'MPFKCTECGYGEANKNYGGVPSQCPICKGIFTYIRIGWDEYCQLEITDGVDKS' A
#
# COMPACT_ATOMS: atom_id res chain seq x y z
N MET A 1 -7.95 -0.88 7.06
CA MET A 1 -8.26 -1.57 5.79
C MET A 1 -7.07 -1.37 4.87
N PRO A 2 -6.49 -2.43 4.30
CA PRO A 2 -5.29 -2.29 3.48
C PRO A 2 -5.62 -1.76 2.08
N PHE A 3 -4.63 -1.12 1.48
CA PHE A 3 -4.69 -0.57 0.13
C PHE A 3 -3.46 -0.98 -0.65
N LYS A 4 -3.52 -0.88 -1.98
CA LYS A 4 -2.34 -0.95 -2.84
C LYS A 4 -2.27 0.21 -3.82
N CYS A 5 -1.05 0.61 -4.15
CA CYS A 5 -0.73 1.56 -5.21
C CYS A 5 -0.96 0.92 -6.58
N THR A 6 -1.64 1.65 -7.48
CA THR A 6 -1.89 1.20 -8.86
C THR A 6 -0.65 1.19 -9.74
N GLU A 7 0.34 2.04 -9.45
CA GLU A 7 1.53 2.19 -10.30
C GLU A 7 2.60 1.14 -9.99
N CYS A 8 2.98 1.01 -8.72
CA CYS A 8 4.09 0.13 -8.32
C CYS A 8 3.65 -1.11 -7.52
N GLY A 9 2.36 -1.24 -7.19
CA GLY A 9 1.85 -2.37 -6.42
C GLY A 9 2.15 -2.33 -4.91
N TYR A 10 2.76 -1.27 -4.39
CA TYR A 10 3.04 -1.09 -2.96
C TYR A 10 1.78 -1.22 -2.11
N GLY A 11 1.80 -2.14 -1.14
CA GLY A 11 0.73 -2.33 -0.17
C GLY A 11 0.90 -1.47 1.08
N GLU A 12 -0.18 -0.84 1.53
CA GLU A 12 -0.21 -0.10 2.80
C GLU A 12 -1.38 -0.57 3.67
N ALA A 13 -1.06 -1.18 4.81
CA ALA A 13 -2.01 -1.44 5.87
C ALA A 13 -2.17 -0.15 6.67
N ASN A 14 -3.24 0.61 6.40
CA ASN A 14 -3.54 1.82 7.16
C ASN A 14 -3.79 1.47 8.63
N LYS A 15 -2.74 1.64 9.44
CA LYS A 15 -2.67 1.14 10.81
C LYS A 15 -3.04 2.17 11.84
N ASN A 16 -2.98 3.49 11.61
CA ASN A 16 -3.26 4.42 12.72
C ASN A 16 -3.71 5.89 12.47
N TYR A 17 -3.57 6.58 11.33
CA TYR A 17 -3.90 8.03 11.34
C TYR A 17 -4.44 8.62 10.02
N GLY A 18 -5.62 9.24 10.11
CA GLY A 18 -5.90 10.58 9.55
C GLY A 18 -6.09 10.78 8.04
N GLY A 19 -5.71 9.84 7.17
CA GLY A 19 -5.91 9.99 5.73
C GLY A 19 -4.98 9.12 4.91
N VAL A 20 -5.34 8.95 3.63
CA VAL A 20 -4.49 8.26 2.66
C VAL A 20 -3.41 9.25 2.21
N PRO A 21 -2.11 8.87 2.18
CA PRO A 21 -1.07 9.71 1.59
C PRO A 21 -1.47 10.11 0.17
N SER A 22 -1.22 11.35 -0.24
CA SER A 22 -1.47 11.76 -1.63
C SER A 22 -0.43 11.21 -2.61
N GLN A 23 0.70 10.72 -2.10
CA GLN A 23 1.83 10.22 -2.88
C GLN A 23 2.33 8.87 -2.38
N CYS A 24 2.70 8.01 -3.33
CA CYS A 24 3.29 6.72 -3.02
C CYS A 24 4.65 6.90 -2.32
N PRO A 25 4.91 6.25 -1.18
CA PRO A 25 6.21 6.33 -0.54
C PRO A 25 7.33 5.71 -1.41
N ILE A 26 7.00 4.74 -2.29
CA ILE A 26 7.93 4.03 -3.16
C ILE A 26 8.16 4.77 -4.48
N CYS A 27 7.15 4.89 -5.34
CA CYS A 27 7.32 5.46 -6.69
C CYS A 27 7.15 6.99 -6.76
N LYS A 28 6.74 7.63 -5.66
CA LYS A 28 6.38 9.07 -5.62
C LYS A 28 5.24 9.51 -6.55
N GLY A 29 4.61 8.57 -7.26
CA GLY A 29 3.43 8.81 -8.09
C GLY A 29 2.19 9.19 -7.27
N ILE A 30 1.12 9.60 -7.97
CA ILE A 30 -0.16 9.95 -7.34
C ILE A 30 -0.73 8.69 -6.71
N PHE A 31 -0.92 8.72 -5.39
CA PHE A 31 -1.35 7.54 -4.65
C PHE A 31 -2.86 7.32 -4.83
N THR A 32 -3.19 6.57 -5.87
CA THR A 32 -4.55 6.13 -6.15
C THR A 32 -4.76 4.80 -5.43
N TYR A 33 -5.75 4.73 -4.54
CA TYR A 33 -5.97 3.55 -3.70
C TYR A 33 -6.84 2.50 -4.39
N ILE A 34 -6.35 1.27 -4.50
CA ILE A 34 -7.22 0.09 -4.63
C ILE A 34 -7.38 -0.52 -3.25
N ARG A 35 -8.63 -0.63 -2.81
CA ARG A 35 -9.04 -1.31 -1.58
C ARG A 35 -8.81 -2.80 -1.75
N ILE A 36 -8.02 -3.41 -0.87
CA ILE A 36 -7.72 -4.85 -0.94
C ILE A 36 -8.03 -5.56 0.37
N GLY A 37 -8.16 -6.88 0.29
CA GLY A 37 -8.31 -7.73 1.47
C GLY A 37 -6.99 -7.87 2.24
N TRP A 38 -7.08 -8.31 3.50
CA TRP A 38 -5.89 -8.64 4.30
C TRP A 38 -5.09 -9.80 3.68
N ASP A 39 -5.77 -10.81 3.14
CA ASP A 39 -5.09 -11.95 2.50
C ASP A 39 -4.31 -11.51 1.26
N GLU A 40 -4.89 -10.65 0.43
CA GLU A 40 -4.22 -10.06 -0.73
C GLU A 40 -3.02 -9.20 -0.30
N TYR A 41 -3.18 -8.38 0.73
CA TYR A 41 -2.10 -7.56 1.28
C TYR A 41 -0.90 -8.41 1.76
N CYS A 42 -1.14 -9.54 2.45
CA CYS A 42 -0.08 -10.44 2.90
C CYS A 42 0.68 -11.13 1.75
N GLN A 43 0.06 -11.24 0.58
CA GLN A 43 0.66 -11.84 -0.61
C GLN A 43 1.48 -10.85 -1.45
N LEU A 44 1.34 -9.54 -1.22
CA LEU A 44 2.12 -8.54 -1.96
C LEU A 44 3.63 -8.73 -1.75
N GLU A 45 4.39 -8.35 -2.78
CA GLU A 45 5.85 -8.42 -2.79
C GLU A 45 6.47 -7.29 -1.97
N ILE A 46 5.84 -6.11 -1.97
CA ILE A 46 6.29 -4.91 -1.27
C ILE A 46 5.15 -4.28 -0.46
N THR A 47 5.36 -4.12 0.85
CA THR A 47 4.36 -3.54 1.76
C THR A 47 4.98 -2.64 2.83
N ASP A 48 4.18 -1.87 3.57
CA ASP A 48 4.63 -1.04 4.70
C ASP A 48 5.17 -1.83 5.91
N GLY A 49 5.05 -3.16 5.91
CA GLY A 49 5.51 -4.01 7.01
C GLY A 49 6.35 -5.22 6.60
N VAL A 50 6.54 -5.47 5.31
CA VAL A 50 7.32 -6.60 4.78
C VAL A 50 7.99 -6.16 3.49
N ASP A 51 9.32 -6.15 3.51
CA ASP A 51 10.17 -6.13 2.32
C ASP A 51 10.69 -7.56 2.16
N LYS A 52 10.23 -8.30 1.14
CA LYS A 52 10.65 -9.69 0.88
C LYS A 52 11.99 -9.77 0.13
N SER A 53 12.80 -8.71 0.11
CA SER A 53 14.15 -8.72 -0.47
C SER A 53 15.14 -9.59 0.30
#